data_AF-A0A817PYX6-F1
#
_entry.id   AF-A0A817PYX6-F1
#
_cell.length_a   1.000
_cell.length_b   1.000
_cell.length_c   1.000
_cell.angle_alpha   90.00
_cell.angle_beta   90.00
_cell.angle_gamma   90.00
#
_symmetry.space_group_name_H-M   'P 1'
#
loop_
_entity.id
_entity.type
_entity.pdbx_description
1 polymer ?
#
loop_
_entity_poly.entity_id
_entity_poly.type
_entity_poly.pdbx_seq_one_letter_code
_entity_poly.pdbx_strand_id
1 'polypeptide(L)'
;STVAVQRVILPDGDRTYLIEMLTTTYNDISTDRAQEIVYELENFYTGIRYNLGTDCGPPNEIDKAFHLHIINTRSYAAFSEATFGYFLHHSPFWSAHPPPSDLRERCDNQVSKLRHHGIPIIYDYLWTPPACTADKTDPESMKHWMCEL
;
A
#
# COMPACT_ATOMS: atom_id res chain seq x y z
N SER A 1 -8.94 -19.62 19.37
CA SER A 1 -8.04 -18.63 19.99
C SER A 1 -7.27 -17.98 18.86
N THR A 2 -7.37 -16.66 18.71
CA THR A 2 -6.64 -15.93 17.67
C THR A 2 -5.27 -15.56 18.20
N VAL A 3 -4.21 -15.86 17.44
CA VAL A 3 -2.85 -15.45 17.78
C VAL A 3 -2.65 -14.02 17.26
N ALA A 4 -2.35 -13.11 18.18
CA ALA A 4 -1.98 -11.74 17.83
C ALA A 4 -0.66 -11.74 17.02
N VAL A 5 -0.58 -10.94 15.98
CA VAL A 5 0.63 -10.82 15.15
C VAL A 5 1.44 -9.59 15.54
N GLN A 6 2.77 -9.72 15.43
CA GLN A 6 3.65 -8.56 15.57
C GLN A 6 3.64 -7.77 14.28
N ARG A 7 3.26 -6.49 14.35
CA ARG A 7 3.30 -5.57 13.21
C ARG A 7 4.72 -5.46 12.66
N VAL A 8 4.84 -5.46 11.33
CA VAL A 8 6.08 -5.08 10.63
C VAL A 8 6.31 -3.59 10.86
N ILE A 9 7.52 -3.23 11.31
CA ILE A 9 7.93 -1.84 11.52
C ILE A 9 9.07 -1.57 10.55
N LEU A 10 8.95 -0.49 9.77
CA LEU A 10 10.03 -0.05 8.89
C LEU A 10 11.19 0.48 9.75
N PRO A 11 12.45 0.26 9.35
CA PRO A 11 13.59 0.92 9.99
C PRO A 11 13.41 2.44 10.00
N ASP A 12 13.87 3.11 11.06
CA ASP A 12 13.68 4.56 11.24
C ASP A 12 14.16 5.37 10.02
N GLY A 13 15.30 4.98 9.43
CA GLY A 13 15.83 5.62 8.23
C GLY A 13 14.89 5.49 7.03
N ASP A 14 14.25 4.34 6.84
CA ASP A 14 13.31 4.11 5.74
C ASP A 14 12.00 4.87 6.00
N ARG A 15 11.53 4.95 7.26
CA ARG A 15 10.38 5.78 7.62
C ARG A 15 10.62 7.25 7.34
N THR A 16 11.77 7.79 7.78
CA THR A 16 12.13 9.20 7.55
C THR A 16 12.22 9.49 6.06
N TYR A 17 12.91 8.62 5.31
CA TYR A 17 13.01 8.73 3.85
C TYR A 17 11.64 8.75 3.19
N LEU A 18 10.74 7.84 3.55
CA LEU A 18 9.42 7.76 2.92
C LEU A 18 8.56 9.00 3.23
N ILE A 19 8.59 9.51 4.46
CA ILE A 19 7.85 10.73 4.81
C ILE A 19 8.38 11.92 4.01
N GLU A 20 9.71 12.07 3.92
CA GLU A 20 10.34 13.14 3.13
C GLU A 20 9.99 13.02 1.64
N MET A 21 10.11 11.82 1.07
CA MET A 21 9.81 11.59 -0.34
C MET A 21 8.34 11.79 -0.66
N LEU A 22 7.41 11.34 0.19
CA LEU A 22 5.98 11.54 -0.02
C LEU A 22 5.61 13.03 -0.07
N THR A 23 6.08 13.80 0.91
CA THR A 23 5.79 15.25 1.02
C THR A 23 6.50 16.10 -0.04
N THR A 24 7.62 15.63 -0.60
CA THR A 24 8.35 16.35 -1.65
C THR A 24 7.92 15.96 -3.06
N THR A 25 7.48 14.72 -3.27
CA THR A 25 7.03 14.20 -4.58
C THR A 25 5.58 14.56 -4.85
N TYR A 26 4.72 14.50 -3.82
CA TYR A 26 3.28 14.73 -3.94
C TYR A 26 2.89 15.99 -3.16
N ASN A 27 2.56 17.06 -3.90
CA ASN A 27 2.30 18.39 -3.34
C ASN A 27 1.05 18.48 -2.46
N ASP A 28 0.16 17.50 -2.53
CA ASP A 28 -1.08 17.38 -1.77
C ASP A 28 -0.93 16.53 -0.49
N ILE A 29 0.20 15.87 -0.29
CA ILE A 29 0.47 15.04 0.88
C ILE A 29 1.16 15.87 1.97
N SER A 30 0.42 16.18 3.04
CA SER A 30 0.98 16.78 4.25
C SER A 30 1.87 15.81 5.03
N THR A 31 2.68 16.32 5.96
CA THR A 31 3.51 15.46 6.84
C THR A 31 2.67 14.48 7.65
N ASP A 32 1.55 14.93 8.24
CA ASP A 32 0.67 14.05 9.01
C ASP A 32 0.08 12.96 8.11
N ARG A 33 -0.33 13.33 6.88
CA ARG A 33 -0.83 12.37 5.88
C ARG A 33 0.23 11.35 5.50
N ALA A 34 1.47 11.79 5.27
CA ALA A 34 2.59 10.90 4.97
C ALA A 34 2.89 9.91 6.11
N GLN A 35 2.75 10.34 7.37
CA GLN A 35 2.90 9.45 8.52
C GLN A 35 1.82 8.36 8.56
N GLU A 36 0.57 8.70 8.28
CA GLU A 36 -0.53 7.72 8.18
C GLU A 36 -0.31 6.74 7.01
N ILE A 37 0.12 7.24 5.84
CA ILE A 37 0.44 6.41 4.69
C ILE A 37 1.56 5.41 5.02
N VAL A 38 2.64 5.86 5.65
CA VAL A 38 3.75 4.98 6.06
C VAL A 38 3.28 3.98 7.13
N TYR A 39 2.39 4.39 8.04
CA TYR A 39 1.77 3.48 9.00
C TYR A 39 0.95 2.38 8.31
N GLU A 40 0.21 2.72 7.26
CA GLU A 40 -0.56 1.73 6.52
C GLU A 40 0.28 0.86 5.58
N LEU A 41 1.41 1.38 5.08
CA LEU A 41 2.41 0.56 4.40
C LEU A 41 2.98 -0.53 5.33
N GLU A 42 3.24 -0.20 6.59
CA GLU A 42 3.62 -1.17 7.64
C GLU A 42 2.52 -2.22 7.89
N ASN A 43 1.25 -1.80 7.94
CA ASN A 43 0.10 -2.71 8.05
C ASN A 43 -0.02 -3.62 6.81
N PHE A 44 0.21 -3.08 5.61
CA PHE A 44 0.22 -3.84 4.37
C PHE A 44 1.33 -4.91 4.35
N TYR A 45 2.56 -4.55 4.73
CA TYR A 45 3.65 -5.51 4.89
C TYR A 45 3.38 -6.56 5.96
N THR A 46 2.69 -6.18 7.04
CA THR A 46 2.21 -7.13 8.05
C THR A 46 1.25 -8.13 7.43
N GLY A 47 0.32 -7.67 6.59
CA GLY A 47 -0.58 -8.53 5.84
C GLY A 47 0.15 -9.55 4.96
N ILE A 48 1.20 -9.11 4.25
CA ILE A 48 2.04 -10.00 3.43
C ILE A 48 2.77 -11.01 4.31
N ARG A 49 3.48 -10.56 5.36
CA ARG A 49 4.30 -11.42 6.23
C ARG A 49 3.51 -12.57 6.85
N TYR A 50 2.25 -12.34 7.19
CA TYR A 50 1.39 -13.33 7.85
C TYR A 50 0.30 -13.90 6.94
N ASN A 51 0.34 -13.63 5.64
CA ASN A 51 -0.65 -14.09 4.66
C ASN A 51 -2.11 -13.72 5.02
N LEU A 52 -2.33 -12.48 5.46
CA LEU A 52 -3.62 -11.98 5.94
C LEU A 52 -4.46 -11.34 4.84
N GLY A 53 -4.61 -11.99 3.69
CA GLY A 53 -5.42 -11.50 2.57
C GLY A 53 -4.62 -10.60 1.63
N THR A 54 -3.70 -11.18 0.86
CA THR A 54 -2.77 -10.48 -0.03
C THR A 54 -3.37 -10.07 -1.38
N ASP A 55 -4.65 -10.37 -1.63
CA ASP A 55 -5.27 -10.23 -2.96
C ASP A 55 -5.73 -8.79 -3.28
N CYS A 56 -5.75 -7.89 -2.30
CA CYS A 56 -6.06 -6.46 -2.49
C CYS A 56 -4.94 -5.72 -3.25
N GLY A 57 -3.68 -6.16 -3.13
CA GLY A 57 -2.54 -5.31 -3.47
C GLY A 57 -2.48 -4.05 -2.58
N PRO A 58 -1.47 -3.18 -2.76
CA PRO A 58 -1.42 -1.91 -2.06
C PRO A 58 -2.45 -0.91 -2.66
N PRO A 59 -3.34 -0.30 -1.87
CA PRO A 59 -4.26 0.72 -2.38
C PRO A 59 -3.61 2.10 -2.56
N ASN A 60 -3.94 2.82 -3.64
CA ASN A 60 -3.71 4.26 -3.86
C ASN A 60 -2.42 4.85 -3.23
N GLU A 61 -2.54 5.55 -2.10
CA GLU A 61 -1.39 6.22 -1.46
C GLU A 61 -0.43 5.26 -0.77
N ILE A 62 -0.92 4.09 -0.32
CA ILE A 62 -0.06 3.01 0.19
C ILE A 62 0.84 2.51 -0.94
N ASP A 63 0.31 2.43 -2.17
CA ASP A 63 1.06 2.05 -3.36
C ASP A 63 2.12 3.12 -3.73
N LYS A 64 1.80 4.41 -3.62
CA LYS A 64 2.78 5.50 -3.78
C LYS A 64 3.98 5.31 -2.83
N ALA A 65 3.72 5.05 -1.55
CA ALA A 65 4.78 4.82 -0.58
C ALA A 65 5.57 3.53 -0.85
N PHE A 66 4.89 2.47 -1.31
CA PHE A 66 5.56 1.24 -1.70
C PHE A 66 6.52 1.47 -2.88
N HIS A 67 6.08 2.19 -3.92
CA HIS A 67 6.92 2.59 -5.04
C HIS A 67 8.16 3.38 -4.61
N LEU A 68 7.98 4.39 -3.76
CA LEU A 68 9.09 5.16 -3.20
C LEU A 68 10.07 4.27 -2.41
N HIS A 69 9.55 3.30 -1.66
CA HIS A 69 10.41 2.35 -0.93
C HIS A 69 11.27 1.53 -1.89
N ILE A 70 10.67 0.97 -2.95
CA ILE A 70 11.36 0.17 -3.98
C ILE A 70 12.47 0.96 -4.67
N ILE A 71 12.24 2.25 -4.94
CA ILE A 71 13.22 3.14 -5.58
C ILE A 71 14.50 3.25 -4.73
N ASN A 72 14.38 3.24 -3.40
CA ASN A 72 15.53 3.10 -2.50
C ASN A 72 15.98 1.62 -2.43
N THR A 73 16.43 1.11 -3.58
CA THR A 73 16.70 -0.31 -3.84
C THR A 73 17.58 -1.01 -2.81
N ARG A 74 18.59 -0.32 -2.26
CA ARG A 74 19.49 -0.91 -1.24
C ARG A 74 18.79 -1.10 0.10
N SER A 75 18.11 -0.07 0.60
CA SER A 75 17.28 -0.18 1.81
C SER A 75 16.18 -1.23 1.62
N TYR A 76 15.47 -1.16 0.49
CA TYR A 76 14.35 -2.05 0.21
C TYR A 76 14.75 -3.53 0.11
N ALA A 77 15.89 -3.83 -0.53
CA ALA A 77 16.40 -5.19 -0.59
C ALA A 77 16.78 -5.72 0.80
N ALA A 78 17.45 -4.90 1.62
CA ALA A 78 17.81 -5.28 2.98
C ALA A 78 16.58 -5.48 3.88
N PHE A 79 15.60 -4.57 3.79
CA PHE A 79 14.32 -4.67 4.48
C PHE A 79 13.57 -5.94 4.07
N SER A 80 13.50 -6.23 2.77
CA SER A 80 12.77 -7.39 2.25
C SER A 80 13.38 -8.70 2.72
N GLU A 81 14.70 -8.83 2.66
CA GLU A 81 15.41 -10.02 3.14
C GLU A 81 15.20 -10.21 4.65
N ALA A 82 15.33 -9.15 5.45
CA ALA A 82 15.13 -9.21 6.89
C ALA A 82 13.67 -9.52 7.30
N THR A 83 12.69 -9.03 6.53
CA THR A 83 11.27 -9.09 6.88
C THR A 83 10.55 -10.28 6.26
N PHE A 84 10.94 -10.73 5.08
CA PHE A 84 10.25 -11.79 4.35
C PHE A 84 11.15 -13.00 4.06
N GLY A 85 12.47 -12.86 4.19
CA GLY A 85 13.44 -13.90 3.79
C GLY A 85 13.61 -14.02 2.28
N TYR A 86 13.10 -13.05 1.52
CA TYR A 86 13.25 -12.93 0.07
C TYR A 86 12.98 -11.49 -0.36
N PHE A 87 13.45 -11.13 -1.57
CA PHE A 87 13.10 -9.86 -2.19
C PHE A 87 11.61 -9.83 -2.55
N LEU A 88 10.83 -8.97 -1.87
CA LEU A 88 9.41 -8.83 -2.15
C LEU A 88 9.23 -8.14 -3.50
N HIS A 89 8.74 -8.86 -4.49
CA HIS A 89 8.49 -8.31 -5.82
C HIS A 89 7.14 -7.62 -5.87
N HIS A 90 7.13 -6.32 -6.16
CA HIS A 90 5.92 -5.61 -6.57
C HIS A 90 5.76 -5.74 -8.07
N SER A 91 4.62 -6.28 -8.52
CA SER A 91 4.24 -6.21 -9.93
C SER A 91 3.37 -4.98 -10.11
N PRO A 92 3.84 -3.93 -10.82
CA PRO A 92 2.99 -2.79 -11.12
C PRO A 92 1.72 -3.30 -11.78
N PHE A 93 0.57 -2.77 -11.39
CA PHE A 93 -0.69 -3.08 -12.05
C PHE A 93 -0.74 -2.34 -13.39
N TRP A 94 0.11 -2.72 -14.33
CA TRP A 94 0.11 -2.21 -15.69
C TRP A 94 -0.83 -3.07 -16.51
N SER A 95 -2.14 -2.91 -16.31
CA SER A 95 -3.10 -3.56 -17.18
C SER A 95 -3.98 -2.53 -17.86
N ALA A 96 -4.08 -2.66 -19.18
CA ALA A 96 -5.18 -2.13 -19.99
C ALA A 96 -6.55 -2.77 -19.60
N HIS A 97 -6.65 -3.35 -18.41
CA HIS A 97 -7.82 -3.99 -17.85
C HIS A 97 -8.21 -3.23 -16.58
N PRO A 98 -9.52 -3.01 -16.38
CA PRO A 98 -10.01 -2.43 -15.16
C PRO A 98 -9.65 -3.31 -13.96
N PRO A 99 -9.51 -2.73 -12.76
CA PRO A 99 -9.34 -3.51 -11.54
C PRO A 99 -10.48 -4.54 -11.39
N PRO A 100 -10.21 -5.67 -10.70
CA PRO A 100 -11.25 -6.65 -10.40
C PRO A 100 -12.45 -6.00 -9.70
N SER A 101 -13.68 -6.39 -10.06
CA SER A 101 -14.90 -5.81 -9.47
C SER A 101 -15.02 -6.07 -7.97
N ASP A 102 -14.34 -7.10 -7.47
CA ASP A 102 -14.26 -7.50 -6.06
C ASP A 102 -13.06 -6.88 -5.31
N LEU A 103 -12.29 -5.96 -5.93
CA LEU A 103 -11.10 -5.39 -5.32
C LEU A 103 -11.39 -4.74 -3.95
N ARG A 104 -12.52 -4.04 -3.84
CA ARG A 104 -12.97 -3.47 -2.56
C ARG A 104 -13.15 -4.54 -1.49
N GLU A 105 -13.82 -5.64 -1.82
CA GLU A 105 -14.04 -6.76 -0.91
C GLU A 105 -12.71 -7.39 -0.47
N ARG A 106 -11.75 -7.52 -1.39
CA ARG A 106 -10.40 -8.04 -1.07
C ARG A 106 -9.69 -7.15 -0.06
N CYS A 107 -9.79 -5.83 -0.21
CA CYS A 107 -9.20 -4.87 0.73
C CYS A 107 -9.91 -4.90 2.09
N ASP A 108 -11.24 -4.93 2.10
CA ASP A 108 -12.02 -5.05 3.34
C ASP A 108 -11.72 -6.38 4.07
N ASN A 109 -11.47 -7.47 3.33
CA ASN A 109 -11.05 -8.77 3.88
C ASN A 109 -9.68 -8.69 4.54
N GLN A 110 -8.70 -8.05 3.90
CA GLN A 110 -7.36 -7.85 4.45
C GLN A 110 -7.41 -7.04 5.75
N VAL A 111 -8.13 -5.90 5.74
CA VAL A 111 -8.35 -5.06 6.92
C VAL A 111 -9.02 -5.84 8.06
N SER A 112 -10.04 -6.64 7.73
CA SER A 112 -10.74 -7.48 8.72
C SER A 112 -9.81 -8.51 9.38
N LYS A 113 -8.93 -9.14 8.60
CA LYS A 113 -7.92 -10.07 9.12
C LYS A 113 -6.87 -9.37 9.98
N LEU A 114 -6.36 -8.21 9.55
CA LEU A 114 -5.44 -7.40 10.36
C LEU A 114 -6.04 -7.07 11.74
N ARG A 115 -7.29 -6.60 11.77
CA ARG A 115 -8.04 -6.35 13.02
C ARG A 115 -8.19 -7.60 13.86
N HIS A 116 -8.61 -8.71 13.25
CA HIS A 116 -8.80 -9.99 13.93
C HIS A 116 -7.51 -10.48 14.59
N HIS A 117 -6.36 -10.19 13.99
CA HIS A 117 -5.03 -10.54 14.48
C HIS A 117 -4.37 -9.47 15.35
N GLY A 118 -5.14 -8.50 15.85
CA GLY A 118 -4.68 -7.58 16.90
C GLY A 118 -3.92 -6.37 16.38
N ILE A 119 -4.16 -5.93 15.14
CA ILE A 119 -3.74 -4.62 14.62
C ILE A 119 -4.91 -3.64 14.77
N PRO A 120 -4.95 -2.79 15.83
CA PRO A 120 -6.15 -2.03 16.16
C PRO A 120 -6.27 -0.70 15.41
N ILE A 121 -5.14 -0.11 15.01
CA ILE A 121 -5.11 1.17 14.30
C ILE A 121 -5.02 0.86 12.81
N ILE A 122 -6.09 1.21 12.10
CA ILE A 122 -6.18 1.15 10.65
C ILE A 122 -6.91 2.41 10.20
N TYR A 123 -6.28 3.17 9.31
CA TYR A 123 -6.86 4.30 8.61
C TYR A 123 -7.67 3.79 7.42
N ASP A 124 -8.93 3.35 7.66
CA ASP A 124 -9.77 2.66 6.64
C ASP A 124 -9.87 3.39 5.29
N TYR A 125 -9.83 4.72 5.31
CA TYR A 125 -9.93 5.53 4.10
C TYR A 125 -8.70 5.41 3.18
N LEU A 126 -7.53 5.02 3.71
CA LEU A 126 -6.35 4.63 2.93
C LEU A 126 -6.49 3.24 2.27
N TRP A 127 -7.41 2.41 2.74
CA TRP A 127 -7.68 1.07 2.19
C TRP A 127 -8.78 1.04 1.15
N THR A 128 -9.24 2.22 0.72
CA THR A 128 -10.19 2.31 -0.39
C THR A 128 -9.43 2.22 -1.70
N PRO A 129 -9.64 1.18 -2.53
CA PRO A 129 -9.00 1.10 -3.84
C PRO A 129 -9.50 2.22 -4.75
N PRO A 130 -8.77 2.57 -5.84
CA PRO A 130 -9.22 3.57 -6.79
C PRO A 130 -10.62 3.25 -7.29
N ALA A 131 -11.50 4.25 -7.31
CA ALA A 131 -12.85 4.06 -7.82
C ALA A 131 -12.79 3.72 -9.31
N CYS A 132 -13.35 2.58 -9.70
CA CYS A 132 -13.62 2.27 -11.10
C CYS A 132 -14.75 3.18 -11.61
N THR A 133 -14.52 4.48 -11.83
CA THR A 133 -15.46 5.28 -12.63
C THR A 133 -15.17 5.00 -14.09
N ALA A 134 -15.61 3.85 -14.58
CA ALA A 134 -15.72 3.63 -16.01
C ALA A 134 -16.88 4.48 -16.55
N ASP A 135 -16.66 5.80 -16.72
CA ASP A 135 -17.46 6.52 -17.69
C ASP A 135 -16.93 6.16 -19.08
N LYS A 136 -17.54 5.14 -19.68
CA LYS A 136 -17.20 4.67 -21.02
C LYS A 136 -17.50 5.70 -22.12
N THR A 137 -18.09 6.85 -21.77
CA THR A 137 -18.51 7.89 -22.72
C THR A 137 -17.64 9.13 -22.72
N ASP A 138 -16.66 9.24 -21.82
CA ASP A 138 -15.73 10.37 -21.76
C ASP A 138 -14.32 10.00 -22.28
N PRO A 139 -13.92 10.47 -23.48
CA PRO A 139 -12.57 10.26 -24.02
C PRO A 139 -11.45 10.88 -23.16
N GLU A 140 -11.73 11.86 -22.31
CA GLU A 140 -10.75 12.45 -21.39
C GLU A 140 -10.48 11.57 -20.16
N SER A 141 -11.50 10.83 -19.69
CA SER A 141 -11.32 9.81 -18.65
C SER A 141 -10.41 8.64 -19.07
N MET A 142 -10.25 8.40 -20.38
CA MET A 142 -9.25 7.46 -20.90
C MET A 142 -7.80 7.96 -20.78
N LYS A 143 -7.58 9.28 -20.71
CA LYS A 143 -6.25 9.87 -20.48
C LYS A 143 -5.87 9.86 -18.99
N HIS A 144 -6.86 9.83 -18.10
CA HIS A 144 -6.66 9.75 -16.65
C HIS A 144 -6.32 8.34 -16.10
N TRP A 145 -6.20 7.31 -16.97
CA TRP A 145 -5.60 6.02 -16.57
C TRP A 145 -4.08 6.09 -16.42
N MET A 146 -3.49 7.27 -16.60
CA MET A 146 -2.22 7.58 -16.00
C MET A 146 -2.50 7.85 -14.52
N CYS A 147 -2.40 6.82 -13.68
CA CYS A 147 -2.09 7.04 -12.26
C CYS A 147 -0.80 7.88 -12.24
N GLU A 148 -0.96 9.20 -12.09
CA GLU A 148 0.09 10.18 -12.36
C GLU A 148 1.29 9.95 -11.43
N LEU A 149 2.47 9.89 -12.04
CA LEU A 149 3.77 10.11 -11.41
C LEU A 149 3.91 11.59 -11.05
#